data_AF-A0A376YHR5-F1
#
_entry.id   AF-A0A376YHR5-F1
#
_cell.length_a   1.000
_cell.length_b   1.000
_cell.length_c   1.000
_cell.angle_alpha   90.00
_cell.angle_beta   90.00
_cell.angle_gamma   90.00
#
_symmetry.space_group_name_H-M   'P 1'
#
loop_
_entity.id
_entity.type
_entity.pdbx_description
1 polymer ?
#
loop_
_entity_poly.entity_id
_entity_poly.type
_entity_poly.pdbx_seq_one_letter_code
_entity_poly.pdbx_strand_id
1 'polypeptide(L)'
;MSILVTRPSPAGEELVSRLRTLGQVAWHFPLIEFSPGQQLPQLADQLAALGESDLLFALSQHAVAFAQSQLHQQDRKWPRLPDYFAIGRTTALALHTVSGQKILYPQDREISEVLLQLPELQNIAGKRALILRGNGGRELIGDTLTARGAEVTFVNVINDAQSITMVQKKRCAGNPAR
;
A
#
# COMPACT_ATOMS: atom_id res chain seq x y z
N MET A 1 -26.09 9.45 21.51
CA MET A 1 -24.72 8.92 21.65
C MET A 1 -23.89 9.47 20.49
N SER A 2 -22.65 9.90 20.73
CA SER A 2 -21.75 10.40 19.68
C SER A 2 -20.63 9.38 19.43
N ILE A 3 -20.33 9.09 18.16
CA ILE A 3 -19.32 8.10 17.74
C ILE A 3 -18.09 8.83 17.21
N LEU A 4 -16.89 8.47 17.69
CA LEU A 4 -15.61 8.96 17.17
C LEU A 4 -14.93 7.86 16.35
N VAL A 5 -14.71 8.12 15.07
CA VAL A 5 -14.04 7.18 14.14
C VAL A 5 -12.58 7.57 13.98
N THR A 6 -11.67 6.70 14.43
CA THR A 6 -10.22 6.94 14.43
C THR A 6 -9.46 6.30 13.27
N ARG A 7 -10.19 5.69 12.33
CA ARG A 7 -9.61 5.04 11.15
C ARG A 7 -8.99 6.08 10.19
N PRO A 8 -7.86 5.76 9.53
CA PRO A 8 -7.28 6.61 8.50
C PRO A 8 -8.25 6.95 7.37
N SER A 9 -8.01 8.09 6.71
CA SER A 9 -8.68 8.42 5.45
C SER A 9 -8.23 7.49 4.31
N PRO A 10 -9.11 7.15 3.35
CA PRO A 10 -10.52 7.58 3.26
C PRO A 10 -11.50 6.68 4.04
N ALA A 11 -11.08 5.51 4.52
CA ALA A 11 -11.97 4.52 5.13
C ALA A 11 -12.72 5.04 6.38
N GLY A 12 -12.10 5.93 7.15
CA GLY A 12 -12.76 6.58 8.29
C GLY A 12 -13.87 7.53 7.89
N GLU A 13 -13.68 8.30 6.82
CA GLU A 13 -14.69 9.22 6.27
C GLU A 13 -15.88 8.45 5.70
N GLU A 14 -15.60 7.36 4.98
CA GLU A 14 -16.63 6.48 4.43
C GLU A 14 -17.50 5.89 5.53
N LEU A 15 -16.88 5.44 6.64
CA LEU A 15 -17.63 4.93 7.79
C LEU A 15 -18.48 6.02 8.45
N VAL A 16 -17.93 7.23 8.63
CA VAL A 16 -18.70 8.37 9.17
C VAL A 16 -19.89 8.70 8.29
N SER A 17 -19.72 8.71 6.97
CA SER A 17 -20.81 8.93 6.00
C SER A 17 -21.92 7.89 6.19
N ARG A 18 -21.57 6.59 6.23
CA ARG A 18 -22.53 5.50 6.45
C ARG A 18 -23.26 5.60 7.80
N LEU A 19 -22.55 5.95 8.89
CA LEU A 19 -23.16 6.11 10.21
C LEU A 19 -24.15 7.28 10.25
N ARG A 20 -23.82 8.39 9.60
CA ARG A 20 -24.71 9.56 9.50
C ARG A 20 -25.99 9.25 8.72
N THR A 21 -25.88 8.47 7.63
CA THR A 21 -27.05 7.99 6.89
C THR A 21 -27.99 7.13 7.75
N LEU A 22 -27.48 6.47 8.79
CA LEU A 22 -28.27 5.72 9.77
C LEU A 22 -28.78 6.59 10.94
N GLY A 23 -28.71 7.91 10.83
CA GLY A 23 -29.17 8.85 11.86
C GLY A 23 -28.25 8.98 13.07
N GLN A 24 -27.03 8.44 13.02
CA GLN A 24 -26.06 8.54 14.11
C GLN A 24 -25.22 9.81 14.02
N VAL A 25 -24.86 10.37 15.18
CA VAL A 25 -23.88 11.45 15.27
C VAL A 25 -22.48 10.85 15.25
N ALA A 26 -21.76 11.02 14.14
CA ALA A 26 -20.40 10.49 13.96
C ALA A 26 -19.39 11.58 13.55
N TRP A 27 -18.19 11.49 14.10
CA TRP A 27 -17.05 12.38 13.87
C TRP A 27 -15.84 11.59 13.39
N HIS A 28 -15.10 12.14 12.43
CA HIS A 28 -13.86 11.55 11.95
C HIS A 28 -12.66 12.23 12.62
N PHE A 29 -11.80 11.43 13.23
CA PHE A 29 -10.56 11.90 13.85
C PHE A 29 -9.47 10.82 13.70
N PRO A 30 -8.85 10.70 12.51
CA PRO A 30 -7.86 9.67 12.24
C PRO A 30 -6.66 9.86 13.17
N LEU A 31 -6.20 8.77 13.78
CA LEU A 31 -4.97 8.77 14.60
C LEU A 31 -3.71 8.52 13.77
N ILE A 32 -3.90 8.06 12.54
CA ILE A 32 -2.86 7.69 11.58
C ILE A 32 -3.22 8.39 10.27
N GLU A 33 -2.28 9.14 9.72
CA GLU A 33 -2.36 9.75 8.39
C GLU A 33 -1.19 9.21 7.54
N PHE A 34 -1.46 8.96 6.27
CA PHE A 34 -0.46 8.48 5.32
C PHE A 34 -0.03 9.65 4.43
N SER A 35 1.27 9.80 4.23
CA SER A 35 1.82 10.82 3.33
C SER A 35 2.76 10.20 2.28
N PRO A 36 3.00 10.88 1.15
CA PRO A 36 3.91 10.39 0.12
C PRO A 36 5.29 10.04 0.70
N GLY A 37 5.79 8.85 0.36
CA GLY A 37 7.14 8.42 0.73
C GLY A 37 8.22 9.16 -0.05
N GLN A 38 9.44 9.24 0.50
CA GLN A 38 10.54 10.02 -0.11
C GLN A 38 11.00 9.47 -1.47
N GLN A 39 10.86 8.16 -1.68
CA GLN A 39 11.28 7.48 -2.91
C GLN A 39 10.17 7.43 -3.96
N LEU A 40 8.96 7.89 -3.63
CA LEU A 40 7.83 7.88 -4.55
C LEU A 40 8.12 8.57 -5.90
N PRO A 41 8.81 9.74 -5.96
CA PRO A 41 9.11 10.39 -7.24
C PRO A 41 9.94 9.55 -8.22
N GLN A 42 10.77 8.63 -7.72
CA GLN A 42 11.66 7.77 -8.51
C GLN A 42 11.00 6.44 -8.91
N LEU A 43 9.79 6.18 -8.42
CA LEU A 43 9.10 4.90 -8.58
C LEU A 43 8.90 4.51 -10.04
N ALA A 44 8.54 5.46 -10.91
CA ALA A 44 8.27 5.16 -12.31
C ALA A 44 9.50 4.62 -13.05
N ASP A 45 10.67 5.19 -12.78
CA ASP A 45 11.92 4.75 -13.42
C ASP A 45 12.33 3.36 -12.92
N GLN A 46 12.14 3.09 -11.62
CA GLN A 46 12.37 1.77 -11.03
C GLN A 46 11.42 0.71 -11.61
N LEU A 47 10.15 1.06 -11.80
CA LEU A 47 9.17 0.17 -12.43
C LEU A 47 9.48 -0.07 -13.92
N ALA A 48 9.89 0.97 -14.64
CA ALA A 48 10.26 0.86 -16.06
C ALA A 48 11.51 0.00 -16.28
N ALA A 49 12.38 -0.09 -15.27
CA ALA A 49 13.57 -0.94 -15.31
C ALA A 49 13.23 -2.44 -15.21
N LEU A 50 12.03 -2.84 -14.76
CA LEU A 50 11.65 -4.24 -14.56
C LEU A 50 11.34 -4.95 -15.89
N GLY A 51 11.85 -6.17 -16.03
CA GLY A 51 11.67 -7.08 -17.16
C GLY A 51 10.86 -8.33 -16.82
N GLU A 52 10.84 -9.30 -17.74
CA GLU A 52 9.98 -10.51 -17.69
C GLU A 52 10.30 -11.49 -16.55
N SER A 53 11.50 -11.41 -15.99
CA SER A 53 11.92 -12.28 -14.88
C SER A 53 11.93 -11.57 -13.53
N ASP A 54 11.48 -10.32 -13.46
CA ASP A 54 11.48 -9.55 -12.23
C ASP A 54 10.16 -9.66 -11.47
N LEU A 55 10.20 -9.30 -10.20
CA LEU A 55 9.12 -9.47 -9.25
C LEU A 55 8.72 -8.11 -8.70
N LEU A 56 7.41 -7.86 -8.59
CA LEU A 56 6.86 -6.64 -8.01
C LEU A 56 5.91 -6.98 -6.85
N PHE A 57 6.21 -6.48 -5.66
CA PHE A 57 5.44 -6.74 -4.45
C PHE A 57 4.72 -5.48 -3.97
N ALA A 58 3.42 -5.59 -3.68
CA ALA A 58 2.66 -4.57 -2.96
C ALA A 58 2.26 -5.07 -1.57
N LEU A 59 2.71 -4.38 -0.53
CA LEU A 59 2.51 -4.81 0.86
C LEU A 59 1.34 -4.11 1.57
N SER A 60 0.65 -3.17 0.91
CA SER A 60 -0.59 -2.57 1.39
C SER A 60 -1.39 -1.93 0.26
N GLN A 61 -2.71 -1.82 0.43
CA GLN A 61 -3.58 -1.08 -0.50
C GLN A 61 -3.17 0.39 -0.62
N HIS A 62 -2.65 0.97 0.46
CA HIS A 62 -2.21 2.35 0.46
C HIS A 62 -0.99 2.48 -0.46
N ALA A 63 -0.05 1.54 -0.42
CA ALA A 63 1.16 1.56 -1.25
C ALA A 63 0.78 1.58 -2.74
N VAL A 64 -0.22 0.78 -3.10
CA VAL A 64 -0.80 0.78 -4.44
C VAL A 64 -1.43 2.14 -4.80
N ALA A 65 -2.21 2.74 -3.89
CA ALA A 65 -2.87 4.01 -4.14
C ALA A 65 -1.88 5.15 -4.39
N PHE A 66 -0.83 5.27 -3.55
CA PHE A 66 0.22 6.27 -3.73
C PHE A 66 1.04 6.02 -5.01
N ALA A 67 1.41 4.77 -5.28
CA ALA A 67 2.09 4.39 -6.51
C ALA A 67 1.27 4.75 -7.76
N GLN A 68 -0.02 4.43 -7.77
CA GLN A 68 -0.92 4.76 -8.87
C GLN A 68 -1.05 6.27 -9.08
N SER A 69 -1.22 7.03 -7.99
CA SER A 69 -1.31 8.50 -8.07
C SER A 69 -0.04 9.08 -8.68
N GLN A 70 1.13 8.59 -8.29
CA GLN A 70 2.41 9.05 -8.83
C GLN A 70 2.57 8.71 -10.31
N LEU A 71 2.27 7.47 -10.71
CA LEU A 71 2.33 7.06 -12.11
C LEU A 71 1.41 7.90 -12.98
N HIS A 72 0.19 8.17 -12.50
CA HIS A 72 -0.75 9.03 -13.21
C HIS A 72 -0.25 10.47 -13.36
N GLN A 73 0.36 11.06 -12.32
CA GLN A 73 0.96 12.39 -12.38
C GLN A 73 2.13 12.49 -13.38
N GLN A 74 2.85 11.39 -13.60
CA GLN A 74 3.98 11.32 -14.53
C GLN A 74 3.60 10.82 -15.93
N ASP A 75 2.31 10.58 -16.19
CA ASP A 75 1.80 9.93 -17.42
C ASP A 75 2.52 8.59 -17.73
N ARG A 76 2.76 7.81 -16.67
CA ARG A 76 3.39 6.49 -16.70
C ARG A 76 2.35 5.40 -16.41
N LYS A 77 2.65 4.18 -16.85
CA LYS A 77 1.78 3.00 -16.68
C LYS A 77 2.53 1.92 -15.90
N TRP A 78 1.76 1.05 -15.25
CA TRP A 78 2.31 -0.16 -14.64
C TRP A 78 2.95 -1.06 -15.70
N PRO A 79 4.15 -1.61 -15.44
CA PRO A 79 4.85 -2.49 -16.38
C PRO A 79 4.12 -3.82 -16.53
N ARG A 80 4.09 -4.40 -17.74
CA ARG A 80 3.38 -5.68 -17.98
C ARG A 80 4.25 -6.92 -17.79
N LEU A 81 5.57 -6.73 -17.76
CA LEU A 81 6.54 -7.81 -17.80
C LEU A 81 6.76 -8.52 -16.45
N PRO A 82 6.87 -7.85 -15.28
CA PRO A 82 7.20 -8.55 -14.05
C PRO A 82 6.03 -9.38 -13.52
N ASP A 83 6.34 -10.35 -12.68
CA ASP A 83 5.34 -11.08 -11.90
C ASP A 83 4.88 -10.24 -10.70
N TYR A 84 3.56 -10.15 -10.51
CA TYR A 84 2.95 -9.30 -9.49
C TYR A 84 2.54 -10.10 -8.27
N PHE A 85 2.91 -9.59 -7.09
CA PHE A 85 2.59 -10.16 -5.80
C PHE A 85 1.95 -9.14 -4.88
N ALA A 86 1.01 -9.59 -4.05
CA ALA A 86 0.39 -8.79 -3.02
C ALA A 86 0.30 -9.55 -1.71
N ILE A 87 0.37 -8.83 -0.59
CA ILE A 87 0.38 -9.47 0.73
C ILE A 87 -0.95 -10.13 1.13
N GLY A 88 -2.03 -9.77 0.46
CA GLY A 88 -3.38 -10.22 0.78
C GLY A 88 -4.37 -9.85 -0.31
N ARG A 89 -5.58 -10.39 -0.21
CA ARG A 89 -6.62 -10.32 -1.24
C ARG A 89 -7.02 -8.89 -1.55
N THR A 90 -7.14 -8.07 -0.51
CA THR A 90 -7.59 -6.68 -0.62
C THR A 90 -6.56 -5.81 -1.34
N THR A 91 -5.26 -6.03 -1.07
CA THR A 91 -4.15 -5.40 -1.80
C THR A 91 -4.03 -5.93 -3.22
N ALA A 92 -4.23 -7.24 -3.43
CA ALA A 92 -4.23 -7.85 -4.75
C ALA A 92 -5.30 -7.27 -5.66
N LEU A 93 -6.52 -7.10 -5.14
CA LEU A 93 -7.62 -6.48 -5.88
C LEU A 93 -7.29 -5.04 -6.27
N ALA A 94 -6.80 -4.23 -5.32
CA ALA A 94 -6.42 -2.85 -5.61
C ALA A 94 -5.34 -2.77 -6.70
N LEU A 95 -4.32 -3.63 -6.62
CA LEU A 95 -3.22 -3.67 -7.60
C LEU A 95 -3.69 -4.15 -8.97
N HIS A 96 -4.56 -5.17 -9.00
CA HIS A 96 -5.19 -5.64 -10.24
C HIS A 96 -6.00 -4.53 -10.92
N THR A 97 -6.81 -3.80 -10.16
CA THR A 97 -7.65 -2.73 -10.70
C THR A 97 -6.84 -1.63 -11.40
N VAL A 98 -5.65 -1.29 -10.88
CA VAL A 98 -4.83 -0.21 -11.44
C VAL A 98 -3.85 -0.69 -12.53
N SER A 99 -3.39 -1.94 -12.47
CA SER A 99 -2.37 -2.48 -13.38
C SER A 99 -2.94 -3.36 -14.50
N GLY A 100 -4.14 -3.92 -14.30
CA GLY A 100 -4.73 -4.94 -15.15
C GLY A 100 -4.01 -6.30 -15.12
N GLN A 101 -3.01 -6.49 -14.26
CA GLN A 101 -2.17 -7.69 -14.23
C GLN A 101 -2.73 -8.78 -13.33
N LYS A 102 -2.37 -10.04 -13.59
CA LYS A 102 -2.66 -11.14 -12.66
C LYS A 102 -1.79 -10.96 -11.41
N ILE A 103 -2.42 -10.88 -10.24
CA ILE A 103 -1.72 -10.69 -8.97
C ILE A 103 -1.76 -11.97 -8.15
N LEU A 104 -0.60 -12.46 -7.73
CA LEU A 104 -0.42 -13.62 -6.86
C LEU A 104 -0.45 -13.16 -5.39
N TYR A 105 -1.18 -13.88 -4.54
CA TYR A 105 -1.30 -13.57 -3.12
C TYR A 105 -1.68 -14.82 -2.32
N PRO A 106 -1.35 -14.89 -1.02
CA PRO A 106 -1.68 -16.04 -0.20
C PRO A 106 -3.19 -16.17 0.00
N GLN A 107 -3.73 -17.39 -0.19
CA GLN A 107 -5.18 -17.64 -0.05
C GLN A 107 -5.60 -17.91 1.41
N ASP A 108 -4.69 -18.46 2.22
CA ASP A 108 -5.03 -18.88 3.59
C ASP A 108 -4.89 -17.75 4.62
N ARG A 109 -3.76 -17.04 4.62
CA ARG A 109 -3.46 -15.97 5.57
C ARG A 109 -2.63 -14.85 4.95
N GLU A 110 -2.97 -13.61 5.27
CA GLU A 110 -2.35 -12.39 4.73
C GLU A 110 -1.07 -11.99 5.51
N ILE A 111 -0.16 -12.94 5.69
CA ILE A 111 1.11 -12.78 6.42
C ILE A 111 2.31 -13.11 5.54
N SER A 112 3.47 -12.57 5.91
CA SER A 112 4.69 -12.62 5.08
C SER A 112 5.16 -14.06 4.85
N GLU A 113 5.06 -14.91 5.86
CA GLU A 113 5.44 -16.32 5.84
C GLU A 113 4.67 -17.10 4.79
N VAL A 114 3.35 -16.88 4.70
CA VAL A 114 2.50 -17.60 3.74
C VAL A 114 2.68 -17.06 2.33
N LEU A 115 2.89 -15.74 2.16
CA LEU A 115 3.28 -15.20 0.86
C LEU A 115 4.56 -15.85 0.35
N LEU A 116 5.58 -15.99 1.20
CA LEU A 116 6.88 -16.58 0.84
C LEU A 116 6.82 -18.10 0.58
N GLN A 117 5.69 -18.76 0.86
CA GLN A 117 5.45 -20.16 0.52
C GLN A 117 4.88 -20.35 -0.89
N LEU A 118 4.52 -19.27 -1.59
CA LEU A 118 4.05 -19.37 -2.97
C LEU A 118 5.08 -20.11 -3.85
N PRO A 119 4.67 -21.08 -4.69
CA PRO A 119 5.57 -21.85 -5.54
C PRO A 119 6.47 -20.98 -6.41
N GLU A 120 5.93 -19.86 -6.91
CA GLU A 120 6.61 -18.90 -7.78
C GLU A 120 7.79 -18.20 -7.09
N LEU A 121 7.82 -18.20 -5.74
CA LEU A 121 8.85 -17.56 -4.94
C LEU A 121 9.92 -18.53 -4.43
N GLN A 122 9.86 -19.83 -4.77
CA GLN A 122 10.83 -20.81 -4.29
C GLN A 122 12.14 -20.78 -5.09
N ASN A 123 12.09 -20.45 -6.39
CA ASN A 123 13.27 -20.36 -7.25
C ASN A 123 13.33 -18.99 -7.94
N ILE A 124 14.06 -18.07 -7.32
CA ILE A 124 14.14 -16.66 -7.73
C ILE A 124 15.57 -16.12 -7.80
N ALA A 125 16.55 -17.02 -7.80
CA ALA A 125 17.95 -16.64 -7.86
C ALA A 125 18.25 -15.84 -9.14
N GLY A 126 18.93 -14.70 -9.00
CA GLY A 126 19.27 -13.79 -10.09
C GLY A 126 18.12 -12.89 -10.59
N LYS A 127 16.92 -13.00 -10.01
CA LYS A 127 15.80 -12.10 -10.32
C LYS A 127 15.91 -10.81 -9.50
N ARG A 128 15.35 -9.70 -9.99
CA ARG A 128 15.17 -8.48 -9.19
C ARG A 128 13.78 -8.46 -8.58
N ALA A 129 13.68 -8.01 -7.34
CA ALA A 129 12.44 -7.88 -6.60
C ALA A 129 12.26 -6.44 -6.13
N LEU A 130 11.27 -5.74 -6.68
CA LEU A 130 10.88 -4.40 -6.24
C LEU A 130 9.74 -4.51 -5.23
N ILE A 131 9.91 -3.94 -4.04
CA ILE A 131 8.94 -4.05 -2.95
C ILE A 131 8.38 -2.66 -2.60
N LEU A 132 7.09 -2.47 -2.89
CA LEU A 132 6.33 -1.26 -2.55
C LEU A 132 5.80 -1.37 -1.11
N ARG A 133 6.31 -0.49 -0.24
CA ARG A 133 6.02 -0.53 1.20
C ARG A 133 5.91 0.85 1.84
N GLY A 134 5.45 0.86 3.09
CA GLY A 134 5.57 1.99 4.02
C GLY A 134 6.86 1.94 4.84
N ASN A 135 6.91 2.78 5.88
CA ASN A 135 8.06 2.89 6.78
C ASN A 135 8.05 1.74 7.80
N GLY A 136 9.08 0.88 7.78
CA GLY A 136 9.15 -0.24 8.73
C GLY A 136 8.19 -1.38 8.39
N GLY A 137 8.42 -2.56 8.98
CA GLY A 137 7.61 -3.77 8.77
C GLY A 137 8.05 -4.72 7.64
N ARG A 138 7.74 -6.01 7.85
CA ARG A 138 7.88 -7.14 6.90
C ARG A 138 9.28 -7.34 6.30
N GLU A 139 10.31 -7.05 7.08
CA GLU A 139 11.73 -7.29 6.72
C GLU A 139 11.97 -8.73 6.27
N LEU A 140 11.27 -9.68 6.91
CA LEU A 140 11.26 -11.11 6.53
C LEU A 140 11.08 -11.34 5.02
N ILE A 141 10.25 -10.52 4.33
CA ILE A 141 10.06 -10.67 2.89
C ILE A 141 11.36 -10.37 2.15
N GLY A 142 11.99 -9.22 2.42
CA GLY A 142 13.25 -8.89 1.77
C GLY A 142 14.35 -9.87 2.12
N ASP A 143 14.52 -10.18 3.42
CA ASP A 143 15.55 -11.10 3.89
C ASP A 143 15.43 -12.47 3.25
N THR A 144 14.19 -13.00 3.15
CA THR A 144 13.95 -14.31 2.55
C THR A 144 14.17 -14.29 1.04
N LEU A 145 13.75 -13.24 0.34
CA LEU A 145 13.96 -13.13 -1.11
C LEU A 145 15.47 -13.01 -1.43
N THR A 146 16.20 -12.22 -0.64
CA THR A 146 17.67 -12.11 -0.75
C THR A 146 18.36 -13.42 -0.42
N ALA A 147 17.94 -14.13 0.63
CA ALA A 147 18.48 -15.45 0.98
C ALA A 147 18.24 -16.50 -0.13
N ARG A 148 17.18 -16.33 -0.93
CA ARG A 148 16.89 -17.13 -2.13
C ARG A 148 17.59 -16.64 -3.40
N GLY A 149 18.47 -15.63 -3.28
CA GLY A 149 19.32 -15.14 -4.36
C GLY A 149 18.72 -14.04 -5.23
N ALA A 150 17.61 -13.41 -4.82
CA ALA A 150 17.06 -12.26 -5.54
C ALA A 150 17.73 -10.94 -5.12
N GLU A 151 17.87 -10.01 -6.07
CA GLU A 151 18.27 -8.64 -5.81
C GLU A 151 17.06 -7.82 -5.36
N VAL A 152 17.00 -7.48 -4.07
CA VAL A 152 15.83 -6.81 -3.48
C VAL A 152 16.03 -5.30 -3.43
N THR A 153 15.06 -4.55 -3.96
CA THR A 153 14.98 -3.10 -3.83
C THR A 153 13.69 -2.71 -3.11
N PHE A 154 13.84 -1.98 -2.00
CA PHE A 154 12.71 -1.41 -1.28
C PHE A 154 12.39 -0.01 -1.79
N VAL A 155 11.10 0.26 -2.01
CA VAL A 155 10.60 1.59 -2.34
C VAL A 155 9.60 2.02 -1.27
N ASN A 156 10.01 2.99 -0.46
CA ASN A 156 9.12 3.64 0.49
C ASN A 156 8.21 4.61 -0.29
N VAL A 157 7.03 4.10 -0.66
CA VAL A 157 6.00 4.85 -1.38
C VAL A 157 5.07 5.63 -0.44
N ILE A 158 5.10 5.27 0.84
CA ILE A 158 4.32 5.92 1.90
C ILE A 158 5.22 6.13 3.12
N ASN A 159 5.02 7.26 3.80
CA ASN A 159 5.47 7.41 5.17
C ASN A 159 4.35 7.05 6.14
N ASP A 160 4.57 6.07 7.01
CA ASP A 160 3.63 5.72 8.06
C ASP A 160 3.58 6.79 9.17
N ALA A 161 2.40 6.93 9.75
CA ALA A 161 1.93 8.06 10.54
C ALA A 161 2.92 8.64 11.56
N GLN A 162 3.16 9.96 11.44
CA GLN A 162 3.48 10.75 12.62
C GLN A 162 2.23 10.86 13.50
N SER A 163 2.41 10.68 14.81
CA SER A 163 1.33 10.91 15.78
C SER A 163 0.85 12.36 15.66
N ILE A 164 -0.43 12.56 15.34
CA ILE A 164 -1.00 13.89 15.28
C ILE A 164 -1.18 14.40 16.71
N THR A 165 -0.39 15.38 17.13
CA THR A 165 -0.60 16.05 18.41
C THR A 165 -1.90 16.86 18.35
N MET A 166 -2.72 16.81 19.42
CA MET A 166 -4.04 17.47 19.52
C MET A 166 -4.10 18.96 19.10
N VAL A 167 -2.95 19.65 19.03
CA VAL A 167 -2.82 21.07 18.69
C VAL A 167 -3.04 21.35 17.19
N GLN A 168 -2.71 20.41 16.29
CA GLN A 168 -2.70 20.73 14.84
C GLN A 168 -4.08 20.70 14.16
N LYS A 169 -5.07 19.96 14.70
CA LYS A 169 -6.37 19.75 14.01
C LYS A 169 -7.46 20.76 14.34
N LYS A 170 -7.27 21.64 15.34
CA LYS A 170 -8.23 22.71 15.70
C LYS A 170 -8.51 23.69 14.54
N ARG A 171 -7.68 23.70 13.49
CA ARG A 171 -7.88 24.52 12.28
C ARG A 171 -8.76 23.87 11.19
N CYS A 172 -8.98 22.56 11.22
CA CYS A 172 -9.71 21.84 10.15
C CYS A 172 -11.13 21.41 10.53
N ALA A 173 -11.51 21.51 11.82
CA ALA A 173 -12.90 21.35 12.24
C ALA A 173 -13.69 22.63 11.89
N GLY A 174 -13.90 22.85 10.59
CA GLY A 174 -14.85 23.82 10.08
C GLY A 174 -16.24 23.55 10.65
N ASN A 175 -16.85 24.63 11.13
CA ASN A 175 -18.15 24.73 11.77
C ASN A 175 -19.22 23.82 11.14
N PRO A 176 -19.92 22.93 11.88
CA PRO A 176 -21.09 22.26 11.34
C PRO A 176 -22.13 23.34 11.04
N ALA A 177 -22.53 23.43 9.77
CA ALA A 177 -23.63 24.27 9.33
C ALA A 177 -24.85 24.05 10.24
N ARG A 178 -25.45 25.16 10.66
CA ARG A 178 -26.77 25.23 11.30
C ARG A 178 -27.85 24.62 10.42
#